data_AF-A0A7Z9QJB7-F1
#
_entry.id   AF-A0A7Z9QJB7-F1
#
_cell.length_a   1.000
_cell.length_b   1.000
_cell.length_c   1.000
_cell.angle_alpha   90.00
_cell.angle_beta   90.00
_cell.angle_gamma   90.00
#
_symmetry.space_group_name_H-M   'P 1'
#
loop_
_entity.id
_entity.type
_entity.pdbx_description
1 polymer ?
#
loop_
_entity_poly.entity_id
_entity_poly.type
_entity_poly.pdbx_seq_one_letter_code
_entity_poly.pdbx_strand_id
1 'polypeptide(L)'
;MDSYWEGYSDQKPTVILQNWSMTMGKVDPYTAPELIPSYLCGEVYGHSNFEDGERITTSRVIDSSGSMVETKNTFYDLKEPDVSYGLWCEEHGYSLDPSSFIKMK
;
A
#
# COMPACT_ATOMS: atom_id res chain seq x y z
N MET A 1 -31.09 -10.68 -22.91
CA MET A 1 -30.43 -9.47 -22.39
C MET A 1 -30.58 -9.61 -20.88
N ASP A 2 -29.55 -10.04 -20.15
CA ASP A 2 -28.50 -9.17 -19.60
C ASP A 2 -27.18 -9.94 -19.29
N SER A 3 -26.61 -10.66 -20.28
CA SER A 3 -25.31 -11.34 -20.16
C SER A 3 -24.13 -10.40 -20.48
N TYR A 4 -24.19 -9.14 -20.07
CA TYR A 4 -23.14 -8.13 -20.36
C TYR A 4 -22.26 -7.80 -19.15
N TRP A 5 -22.62 -8.28 -17.97
CA TRP A 5 -21.94 -7.96 -16.70
C TRP A 5 -21.24 -9.16 -16.05
N GLU A 6 -21.41 -10.37 -16.56
CA GLU A 6 -20.86 -11.62 -16.01
C GLU A 6 -19.35 -11.83 -16.25
N GLY A 7 -18.59 -10.75 -16.48
CA GLY A 7 -17.14 -10.79 -16.74
C GLY A 7 -16.32 -9.71 -16.04
N TYR A 8 -16.95 -8.74 -15.38
CA TYR A 8 -16.27 -7.76 -14.53
C TYR A 8 -16.10 -8.31 -13.12
N SER A 9 -15.49 -9.49 -13.00
CA SER A 9 -14.77 -9.77 -11.76
C SER A 9 -13.58 -8.82 -11.76
N ASP A 10 -13.63 -7.78 -10.91
CA ASP A 10 -12.57 -6.81 -10.65
C ASP A 10 -11.35 -7.52 -10.03
N GLN A 11 -10.78 -8.49 -10.75
CA GLN A 11 -9.64 -9.27 -10.32
C GLN A 11 -8.40 -8.42 -10.57
N LYS A 12 -8.17 -7.49 -9.65
CA LYS A 12 -6.90 -6.76 -9.60
C LYS A 12 -5.78 -7.79 -9.40
N PRO A 13 -4.65 -7.66 -10.12
CA PRO A 13 -3.51 -8.53 -9.89
C PRO A 13 -3.02 -8.40 -8.45
N THR A 14 -2.64 -9.54 -7.87
CA THR A 14 -1.96 -9.59 -6.58
C THR A 14 -0.46 -9.62 -6.82
N VAL A 15 0.24 -8.69 -6.18
CA VAL A 15 1.67 -8.44 -6.37
C VAL A 15 2.34 -8.39 -5.00
N ILE A 16 3.58 -8.79 -4.89
CA ILE A 16 4.31 -8.81 -3.62
C ILE A 16 5.09 -7.50 -3.48
N LEU A 17 5.07 -6.90 -2.29
CA LEU A 17 5.88 -5.73 -1.98
C LEU A 17 6.78 -6.04 -0.78
N GLN A 18 8.09 -5.94 -0.97
CA GLN A 18 9.11 -6.08 0.07
C GLN A 18 9.79 -4.74 0.35
N ASN A 19 10.51 -4.68 1.47
CA ASN A 19 11.28 -3.51 1.88
C ASN A 19 10.43 -2.22 1.81
N TRP A 20 9.20 -2.32 2.30
CA TRP A 20 8.18 -1.30 2.07
C TRP A 20 8.19 -0.24 3.19
N SER A 21 7.79 0.98 2.83
CA SER A 21 7.61 2.11 3.75
C SER A 21 6.42 2.95 3.33
N MET A 22 5.73 3.58 4.28
CA MET A 22 4.69 4.56 3.94
C MET A 22 5.27 5.94 3.73
N THR A 23 4.82 6.59 2.67
CA THR A 23 5.08 7.99 2.40
C THR A 23 3.76 8.74 2.33
N MET A 24 3.68 9.87 3.01
CA MET A 24 2.53 10.76 2.90
C MET A 24 2.63 11.62 1.64
N GLY A 25 1.49 11.89 1.03
CA GLY A 25 1.39 12.83 -0.08
C GLY A 25 1.87 14.23 0.27
N LYS A 26 1.97 15.07 -0.76
CA LYS A 26 2.31 16.48 -0.59
C LYS A 26 1.36 17.13 0.42
N VAL A 27 1.94 17.66 1.49
CA VAL A 27 1.22 18.42 2.50
C VAL A 27 0.98 19.81 1.95
N ASP A 28 -0.20 20.02 1.37
CA ASP A 28 -0.67 21.37 1.06
C ASP A 28 -1.36 21.95 2.30
N PRO A 29 -1.08 23.21 2.69
CA PRO A 29 -1.62 23.82 3.91
C PRO A 29 -3.14 24.01 3.91
N TYR A 30 -3.80 23.71 2.78
CA TYR A 30 -5.25 23.77 2.60
C TYR A 30 -5.91 22.38 2.65
N THR A 31 -5.13 21.31 2.77
CA THR A 31 -5.63 19.93 2.84
C THR A 31 -5.72 19.50 4.29
N ALA A 32 -6.90 19.05 4.72
CA ALA A 32 -7.11 18.54 6.07
C ALA A 32 -6.24 17.28 6.29
N PRO A 33 -5.67 17.08 7.50
CA PRO A 33 -4.72 16.00 7.77
C PRO A 33 -5.30 14.61 7.48
N GLU A 34 -6.59 14.40 7.67
CA GLU A 34 -7.31 13.16 7.37
C GLU A 34 -7.51 12.91 5.87
N LEU A 35 -7.37 13.94 5.04
CA LEU A 35 -7.47 13.85 3.57
C LEU A 35 -6.11 13.66 2.91
N ILE A 36 -5.01 13.68 3.67
CA ILE A 36 -3.66 13.48 3.13
C ILE A 36 -3.58 12.04 2.58
N PRO A 37 -3.35 11.86 1.27
CA PRO A 37 -3.27 10.53 0.70
C PRO A 37 -1.99 9.82 1.17
N SER A 38 -2.14 8.58 1.60
CA SER A 38 -1.03 7.69 1.93
C SER A 38 -0.60 6.89 0.70
N TYR A 39 0.70 6.76 0.51
CA TYR A 39 1.32 5.98 -0.56
C TYR A 39 2.27 4.96 0.07
N LEU A 40 2.43 3.80 -0.58
CA LEU A 40 3.47 2.84 -0.23
C LEU A 40 4.63 2.94 -1.20
N CYS A 41 5.84 2.88 -0.68
CA CYS A 41 7.08 2.79 -1.44
C CYS A 41 7.75 1.47 -1.10
N GLY A 42 8.31 0.74 -2.06
CA GLY A 42 8.96 -0.54 -1.78
C GLY A 42 9.43 -1.25 -3.03
N GLU A 43 10.05 -2.40 -2.84
CA GLU A 43 10.52 -3.29 -3.91
C GLU A 43 9.38 -4.21 -4.34
N VAL A 44 9.03 -4.16 -5.61
CA VAL A 44 7.89 -4.93 -6.16
C VAL A 44 8.34 -6.24 -6.77
N TYR A 45 7.56 -7.30 -6.59
CA TYR A 45 7.80 -8.61 -7.17
C TYR A 45 6.52 -9.20 -7.77
N GLY A 46 6.62 -9.75 -8.98
CA GLY A 46 5.50 -10.36 -9.71
C GLY A 46 4.60 -9.35 -10.42
N HIS A 47 5.08 -8.13 -10.69
CA HIS A 47 4.32 -7.13 -11.44
C HIS A 47 4.59 -7.24 -12.95
N SER A 48 3.57 -7.18 -13.79
CA SER A 48 3.73 -7.34 -15.25
C SER A 48 4.51 -6.20 -15.92
N ASN A 49 4.49 -5.01 -15.31
CA ASN A 49 5.09 -3.78 -15.86
C ASN A 49 6.39 -3.35 -15.17
N PHE A 50 6.81 -4.01 -14.10
CA PHE A 50 8.01 -3.63 -13.33
C PHE A 50 8.90 -4.86 -13.17
N GLU A 51 10.20 -4.63 -13.09
CA GLU A 51 11.14 -5.72 -12.83
C GLU A 51 11.05 -6.18 -11.37
N ASP A 52 11.31 -7.47 -11.14
CA ASP A 52 11.38 -8.01 -9.78
C ASP A 52 12.50 -7.33 -9.00
N GLY A 53 12.16 -6.73 -7.86
CA GLY A 53 13.10 -5.93 -7.04
C GLY A 53 13.17 -4.46 -7.43
N GLU A 54 12.35 -3.99 -8.39
CA GLU A 54 12.29 -2.57 -8.72
C GLU A 54 11.64 -1.77 -7.59
N ARG A 55 12.28 -0.69 -7.16
CA ARG A 55 11.74 0.20 -6.13
C ARG A 55 10.70 1.13 -6.74
N ILE A 56 9.43 0.89 -6.44
CA ILE A 56 8.30 1.67 -6.93
C ILE A 56 7.63 2.48 -5.83
N THR A 57 6.98 3.57 -6.23
CA THR A 57 5.98 4.25 -5.41
C THR A 57 4.60 3.87 -5.93
N THR A 58 3.82 3.19 -5.09
CA THR A 58 2.45 2.79 -5.41
C THR A 58 1.52 3.99 -5.48
N SER A 59 0.35 3.79 -6.09
CA SER A 59 -0.74 4.77 -6.02
C SER A 59 -1.34 4.88 -4.62
N ARG A 60 -2.24 5.86 -4.41
CA ARG A 60 -2.94 6.06 -3.14
C ARG A 60 -3.51 4.74 -2.62
N VAL A 61 -3.22 4.46 -1.34
CA VAL A 61 -3.84 3.36 -0.60
C VAL A 61 -5.33 3.66 -0.42
N ILE A 62 -6.17 2.74 -0.86
CA ILE A 62 -7.63 2.84 -0.74
C ILE A 62 -8.07 2.17 0.55
N ASP A 63 -7.60 0.95 0.76
CA ASP A 63 -7.91 0.16 1.94
C ASP A 63 -6.72 -0.74 2.30
N SER A 64 -6.69 -1.23 3.54
CA SER A 64 -5.67 -2.15 4.01
C SER A 64 -6.29 -3.16 4.98
N SER A 65 -6.05 -4.44 4.74
CA SER A 65 -6.52 -5.53 5.58
C SER A 65 -5.38 -6.49 5.88
N GLY A 66 -4.88 -6.47 7.11
CA GLY A 66 -3.74 -7.29 7.53
C GLY A 66 -2.48 -6.95 6.74
N SER A 67 -1.89 -7.95 6.09
CA SER A 67 -0.72 -7.78 5.20
C SER A 67 -1.07 -7.35 3.78
N MET A 68 -2.36 -7.22 3.45
CA MET A 68 -2.80 -6.92 2.09
C MET A 68 -3.25 -5.47 1.97
N VAL A 69 -2.69 -4.76 1.02
CA VAL A 69 -3.06 -3.37 0.73
C VAL A 69 -3.72 -3.27 -0.62
N GLU A 70 -4.88 -2.65 -0.63
CA GLU A 70 -5.64 -2.36 -1.83
C GLU A 70 -5.27 -0.98 -2.37
N THR A 71 -4.85 -0.97 -3.63
CA THR A 71 -4.71 0.25 -4.41
C THR A 71 -5.75 0.30 -5.51
N LYS A 72 -5.73 1.38 -6.30
CA LYS A 72 -6.67 1.59 -7.39
C LYS A 72 -6.71 0.41 -8.37
N ASN A 73 -5.56 -0.16 -8.70
CA ASN A 73 -5.43 -1.14 -9.77
C ASN A 73 -4.86 -2.49 -9.33
N THR A 74 -4.28 -2.59 -8.13
CA THR A 74 -3.44 -3.74 -7.73
C THR A 74 -3.61 -4.02 -6.25
N PHE A 75 -3.60 -5.30 -5.87
CA PHE A 75 -3.45 -5.72 -4.48
C PHE A 75 -1.97 -5.98 -4.19
N TYR A 76 -1.45 -5.38 -3.13
CA TYR A 76 -0.08 -5.58 -2.69
C TYR A 76 -0.07 -6.45 -1.43
N ASP A 77 0.58 -7.60 -1.49
CA ASP A 77 0.89 -8.42 -0.33
C ASP A 77 2.23 -7.96 0.27
N LEU A 78 2.13 -7.28 1.41
CA LEU A 78 3.26 -6.70 2.12
C LEU A 78 4.01 -7.80 2.87
N LYS A 79 5.31 -7.91 2.60
CA LYS A 79 6.23 -8.77 3.33
C LYS A 79 6.98 -7.94 4.37
N GLU A 80 8.30 -8.00 4.34
CA GLU A 80 9.15 -7.35 5.32
C GLU A 80 9.15 -5.81 5.11
N PRO A 81 8.89 -5.01 6.15
CA PRO A 81 9.02 -3.56 6.09
C PRO A 81 10.49 -3.14 5.96
N ASP A 82 10.72 -1.93 5.46
CA ASP A 82 12.04 -1.30 5.49
C ASP A 82 12.50 -1.09 6.95
N VAL A 83 13.74 -1.46 7.24
CA VAL A 83 14.32 -1.41 8.60
C VAL A 83 14.27 0.03 9.16
N SER A 84 14.53 1.02 8.32
CA SER A 84 14.51 2.44 8.70
C SER A 84 13.10 2.89 9.03
N TYR A 85 12.11 2.39 8.28
CA TYR A 85 10.70 2.67 8.53
C TYR A 85 10.21 2.02 9.84
N GLY A 86 10.67 0.80 10.13
CA GLY A 86 10.43 0.15 11.42
C GLY A 86 10.90 0.98 12.61
N LEU A 87 12.16 1.43 12.56
CA LEU A 87 12.75 2.28 13.60
C LEU A 87 12.01 3.62 13.76
N TRP A 88 11.64 4.26 12.65
CA TRP A 88 10.86 5.49 12.67
C TRP A 88 9.49 5.27 13.33
N CYS A 89 8.84 4.14 13.03
CA CYS A 89 7.58 3.77 13.65
C CYS A 89 7.70 3.58 15.16
N GLU A 90 8.75 2.89 15.63
CA GLU A 90 9.01 2.71 17.06
C GLU A 90 9.25 4.04 17.78
N GLU A 91 10.05 4.95 17.19
CA GLU A 91 10.30 6.28 17.76
C GLU A 91 9.03 7.13 17.90
N HIS A 92 8.10 7.00 16.95
CA HIS A 92 6.86 7.78 16.94
C HIS A 92 5.69 7.06 17.63
N GLY A 93 5.91 5.87 18.19
CA GLY A 93 4.90 5.10 18.91
C GLY A 93 3.86 4.42 18.00
N TYR A 94 4.20 4.16 16.74
CA TYR A 94 3.35 3.42 15.81
C TYR A 94 3.59 1.91 15.94
N SER A 95 2.52 1.14 16.18
CA SER A 95 2.58 -0.32 16.22
C SER A 95 2.43 -0.88 14.81
N LEU A 96 3.55 -1.33 14.22
CA LEU A 96 3.55 -2.09 12.96
C LEU A 96 3.13 -3.53 13.24
N ASP A 97 1.83 -3.76 13.40
CA ASP A 97 1.32 -5.11 13.55
C ASP A 97 1.06 -5.72 12.16
N PRO A 98 1.72 -6.83 11.78
CA PRO A 98 1.55 -7.45 10.46
C PRO A 98 0.12 -7.94 10.21
N SER A 99 -0.73 -8.03 11.25
CA SER A 99 -2.15 -8.40 11.15
C SER A 99 -3.10 -7.20 11.29
N SER A 100 -2.61 -6.01 11.59
CA SER A 100 -3.44 -4.81 11.75
C SER A 100 -2.59 -3.59 11.40
N PHE A 101 -2.40 -3.38 10.11
CA PHE A 101 -1.85 -2.15 9.61
C PHE A 101 -2.75 -0.99 10.07
N ILE A 102 -2.21 -0.21 11.00
CA ILE A 102 -2.60 1.18 11.29
C ILE A 102 -3.98 1.29 11.96
N LYS A 103 -4.01 1.07 13.28
CA LYS A 103 -4.91 1.88 14.11
C LYS A 103 -4.24 3.23 14.35
N MET A 104 -4.53 4.22 13.52
CA MET A 104 -4.43 5.62 13.96
C MET A 104 -5.31 5.76 15.20
N LYS A 105 -4.73 6.25 16.30
CA LYS A 105 -5.45 6.49 17.55
C LYS A 105 -6.33 7.73 17.44
#